data_AF-A0A934DNV5-F1
#
_entry.id   AF-A0A934DNV5-F1
#
_cell.length_a   1.000
_cell.length_b   1.000
_cell.length_c   1.000
_cell.angle_alpha   90.00
_cell.angle_beta   90.00
_cell.angle_gamma   90.00
#
_symmetry.space_group_name_H-M   'P 1'
#
loop_
_entity.id
_entity.type
_entity.pdbx_description
1 polymer ?
#
loop_
_entity_poly.entity_id
_entity_poly.type
_entity_poly.pdbx_seq_one_letter_code
_entity_poly.pdbx_strand_id
1 'polypeptide(L)'
;MDQAAPMVKPAPKQGDEFEFSDSHNLVFDGVARWMKIVGIIEIVLGVIYAIPAVLNLAVLNTPPVVIAALHIVVVGLMGAWTIKAGGSVRAIVTTEGDDVRHLMEAMEKLKKLFFLQGLVFLILIALTVVSFFTGGLSAAPKIP
;
A
#
# COMPACT_ATOMS: atom_id res chain seq x y z
N MET A 1 65.99 -5.26 -14.85
CA MET A 1 64.61 -5.27 -15.38
C MET A 1 63.73 -5.76 -14.25
N ASP A 2 63.09 -4.82 -13.55
CA ASP A 2 62.25 -5.11 -12.39
C ASP A 2 60.88 -5.57 -12.91
N GLN A 3 60.57 -6.85 -12.76
CA GLN A 3 59.36 -7.44 -13.29
C GLN A 3 58.23 -7.12 -12.30
N ALA A 4 57.43 -6.09 -12.62
CA ALA A 4 56.28 -5.70 -11.81
C ALA A 4 55.35 -6.91 -11.60
N ALA A 5 55.21 -7.33 -10.35
CA ALA A 5 54.34 -8.43 -9.98
C ALA A 5 52.90 -8.15 -10.45
N PRO A 6 52.17 -9.16 -10.97
CA PRO A 6 50.80 -8.97 -11.43
C PRO A 6 49.93 -8.52 -10.25
N MET A 7 49.21 -7.40 -10.42
CA MET A 7 48.23 -6.93 -9.45
C MET A 7 47.08 -7.93 -9.38
N VAL A 8 47.10 -8.79 -8.36
CA VAL A 8 45.96 -9.63 -8.01
C VAL A 8 44.88 -8.69 -7.46
N LYS A 9 43.83 -8.46 -8.24
CA LYS A 9 42.64 -7.75 -7.73
C LYS A 9 42.14 -8.53 -6.50
N PRO A 10 41.90 -7.86 -5.36
CA PRO A 10 41.34 -8.52 -4.19
C PRO A 10 40.04 -9.23 -4.58
N ALA A 11 39.83 -10.44 -4.08
CA ALA A 11 38.54 -11.11 -4.22
C ALA A 11 37.45 -10.21 -3.61
N PRO A 12 36.27 -10.09 -4.24
CA PRO A 12 35.17 -9.30 -3.68
C PRO A 12 34.86 -9.80 -2.27
N LYS A 13 34.62 -8.89 -1.34
CA LYS A 13 34.25 -9.29 0.02
C LYS A 13 32.87 -9.94 -0.05
N GLN A 14 32.69 -11.04 0.68
CA GLN A 14 31.42 -11.74 0.78
C GLN A 14 30.37 -10.75 1.37
N GLY A 15 29.56 -10.15 0.51
CA GLY A 15 28.70 -9.00 0.81
C GLY A 15 28.54 -8.06 -0.39
N ASP A 16 29.63 -7.75 -1.10
CA ASP A 16 29.63 -6.82 -2.26
C ASP A 16 28.77 -7.35 -3.43
N GLU A 17 28.59 -8.67 -3.53
CA GLU A 17 27.77 -9.32 -4.57
C GLU A 17 26.26 -9.15 -4.35
N PHE A 18 25.84 -8.70 -3.16
CA PHE A 18 24.43 -8.54 -2.79
C PHE A 18 23.99 -7.09 -2.59
N GLU A 19 24.89 -6.12 -2.81
CA GLU A 19 24.58 -4.69 -2.75
C GLU A 19 23.93 -4.21 -4.05
N PHE A 20 23.00 -3.27 -3.92
CA PHE A 20 22.34 -2.61 -5.04
C PHE A 20 23.19 -1.48 -5.59
N SER A 21 23.32 -1.42 -6.91
CA SER A 21 23.94 -0.28 -7.58
C SER A 21 23.12 1.01 -7.40
N ASP A 22 23.76 2.16 -7.61
CA ASP A 22 23.07 3.46 -7.64
C ASP A 22 21.84 3.48 -8.55
N SER A 23 21.92 2.78 -9.69
CA SER A 23 20.81 2.68 -10.64
C SER A 23 19.61 1.91 -10.07
N HIS A 24 19.84 0.88 -9.26
CA HIS A 24 18.80 0.14 -8.54
C HIS A 24 18.21 1.01 -7.42
N ASN A 25 19.05 1.75 -6.70
CA ASN A 25 18.63 2.64 -5.62
C ASN A 25 17.69 3.75 -6.11
N LEU A 26 17.88 4.26 -7.34
CA LEU A 26 16.94 5.20 -7.96
C LEU A 26 15.54 4.60 -8.19
N VAL A 27 15.46 3.29 -8.48
CA VAL A 27 14.17 2.61 -8.65
C VAL A 27 13.45 2.50 -7.32
N PHE A 28 14.13 2.03 -6.27
CA PHE A 28 13.55 1.91 -4.93
C PHE A 28 13.13 3.28 -4.37
N ASP A 29 13.94 4.31 -4.58
CA ASP A 29 13.60 5.68 -4.19
C ASP A 29 12.32 6.17 -4.90
N GLY A 30 12.22 5.92 -6.21
CA GLY A 30 11.04 6.24 -7.01
C GLY A 30 9.78 5.56 -6.47
N VAL A 31 9.87 4.25 -6.17
CA VAL A 31 8.75 3.48 -5.58
C VAL A 31 8.35 4.03 -4.22
N ALA A 32 9.32 4.23 -3.31
CA ALA A 32 9.05 4.77 -1.98
C ALA A 32 8.38 6.16 -2.04
N ARG A 33 8.83 7.01 -2.96
CA ARG A 33 8.25 8.34 -3.20
C ARG A 33 6.80 8.25 -3.67
N TRP A 34 6.51 7.41 -4.66
CA TRP A 34 5.16 7.22 -5.15
C TRP A 34 4.23 6.60 -4.12
N MET A 35 4.70 5.63 -3.33
CA MET A 35 3.92 5.06 -2.23
C MET A 35 3.54 6.14 -1.21
N LYS A 36 4.45 7.06 -0.89
CA LYS A 36 4.15 8.21 -0.02
C LYS A 36 3.09 9.13 -0.64
N ILE A 37 3.24 9.48 -1.92
CA ILE A 37 2.30 10.36 -2.64
C ILE A 37 0.91 9.72 -2.70
N VAL A 38 0.83 8.47 -3.14
CA VAL A 38 -0.44 7.72 -3.25
C VAL A 38 -1.10 7.60 -1.88
N GLY A 39 -0.35 7.24 -0.84
CA GLY A 39 -0.94 7.11 0.49
C GLY A 39 -1.42 8.45 1.08
N ILE A 40 -0.77 9.58 0.75
CA ILE A 40 -1.28 10.91 1.11
C ILE A 40 -2.59 11.20 0.36
N ILE A 41 -2.67 10.89 -0.94
CA ILE A 41 -3.89 11.06 -1.74
C ILE A 41 -5.03 10.22 -1.14
N GLU A 42 -4.78 8.96 -0.81
CA GLU A 42 -5.75 8.06 -0.17
C GLU A 42 -6.27 8.64 1.16
N ILE A 43 -5.39 9.15 2.02
CA ILE A 43 -5.79 9.81 3.27
C ILE A 43 -6.64 11.05 2.99
N VAL A 44 -6.22 11.91 2.06
CA VAL A 44 -6.95 13.14 1.71
C VAL A 44 -8.33 12.83 1.16
N LEU A 45 -8.44 11.87 0.24
CA LEU A 45 -9.73 11.41 -0.29
C LEU A 45 -10.61 10.84 0.84
N GLY A 46 -10.03 10.04 1.73
CA GLY A 46 -10.73 9.55 2.92
C GLY A 46 -11.32 10.69 3.76
N VAL A 47 -10.53 11.73 4.04
CA VAL A 47 -11.00 12.89 4.82
C VAL A 47 -12.09 13.67 4.09
N ILE A 48 -11.91 13.94 2.79
CA ILE A 48 -12.88 14.69 1.98
C ILE A 48 -14.23 13.97 1.95
N TYR A 49 -14.23 12.67 1.74
CA TYR A 49 -15.47 11.89 1.66
C TYR A 49 -16.08 11.59 3.04
N ALA A 50 -15.32 11.66 4.13
CA ALA A 50 -15.83 11.40 5.48
C ALA A 50 -16.92 12.39 5.90
N ILE A 51 -16.78 13.67 5.53
CA ILE A 51 -17.74 14.72 5.92
C ILE A 51 -19.16 14.40 5.42
N PRO A 52 -19.41 14.23 4.11
CA PRO A 52 -20.76 13.89 3.63
C PRO A 52 -21.23 12.54 4.15
N ALA A 53 -20.34 11.55 4.34
CA ALA A 53 -20.74 10.25 4.85
C ALA A 53 -21.24 10.31 6.30
N VAL A 54 -20.57 11.06 7.18
CA VAL A 54 -21.00 11.27 8.57
C VAL A 54 -22.34 12.01 8.63
N LEU A 55 -22.50 13.06 7.82
CA LEU A 55 -23.76 13.80 7.74
C LEU A 55 -24.92 12.90 7.27
N ASN A 56 -24.70 12.09 6.24
CA ASN A 56 -25.72 11.14 5.76
C ASN A 56 -25.98 10.02 6.78
N LEU A 57 -24.97 9.56 7.51
CA LEU A 57 -25.13 8.52 8.52
C LEU A 57 -26.02 9.00 9.67
N ALA A 58 -25.86 10.26 10.10
CA ALA A 58 -26.67 10.87 11.13
C ALA A 58 -28.16 11.04 10.75
N VAL A 59 -28.47 11.11 9.46
CA VAL A 59 -29.82 11.41 8.95
C VAL A 59 -30.54 10.17 8.43
N LEU A 60 -29.87 9.34 7.62
CA LEU A 60 -30.50 8.25 6.87
C LEU A 60 -30.29 6.89 7.53
N ASN A 61 -29.13 6.66 8.16
CA ASN A 61 -28.69 5.40 8.77
C ASN A 61 -29.09 4.12 7.99
N THR A 62 -28.99 4.16 6.66
CA THR A 62 -29.32 3.02 5.79
C THR A 62 -28.08 2.17 5.50
N PRO A 63 -28.24 0.88 5.14
CA PRO A 63 -27.10 0.02 4.81
C PRO A 63 -26.13 0.60 3.75
N PRO A 64 -26.58 1.24 2.64
CA PRO A 64 -25.67 1.88 1.69
C PRO A 64 -24.82 2.99 2.31
N VAL A 65 -25.41 3.79 3.21
CA VAL A 65 -24.71 4.89 3.88
C VAL A 65 -23.66 4.37 4.86
N VAL A 66 -23.99 3.31 5.61
CA VAL A 66 -23.03 2.64 6.50
C VAL A 66 -21.87 2.05 5.70
N ILE A 67 -22.14 1.39 4.57
CA ILE A 67 -21.11 0.81 3.70
C ILE A 67 -20.21 1.90 3.11
N ALA A 68 -20.78 3.02 2.67
CA ALA A 68 -20.01 4.16 2.18
C ALA A 68 -19.09 4.74 3.26
N ALA A 69 -19.60 4.91 4.49
CA ALA A 69 -18.79 5.37 5.63
C ALA A 69 -17.62 4.41 5.95
N LEU A 70 -17.87 3.10 5.93
CA LEU A 70 -16.83 2.08 6.11
C LEU A 70 -15.76 2.14 5.01
N HIS A 71 -16.18 2.30 3.75
CA HIS A 71 -15.26 2.42 2.61
C HIS A 71 -14.28 3.57 2.80
N ILE A 72 -14.77 4.71 3.28
CA ILE A 72 -13.96 5.91 3.50
C ILE A 72 -12.90 5.70 4.57
N VAL A 73 -13.28 5.09 5.70
CA VAL A 73 -12.34 4.75 6.79
C VAL A 73 -11.26 3.82 6.26
N VAL A 74 -11.68 2.81 5.50
CA VAL A 74 -10.77 1.85 4.86
C VAL A 74 -9.75 2.54 3.96
N VAL A 75 -10.19 3.44 3.06
CA VAL A 75 -9.30 4.14 2.13
C VAL A 75 -8.27 4.98 2.89
N GLY A 76 -8.69 5.67 3.96
CA GLY A 76 -7.76 6.42 4.81
C GLY A 76 -6.72 5.53 5.50
N LEU A 77 -7.14 4.36 6.03
CA LEU A 77 -6.23 3.39 6.64
C LEU A 77 -5.26 2.78 5.63
N MET A 78 -5.73 2.50 4.41
CA MET A 78 -4.87 2.06 3.30
C MET A 78 -3.77 3.08 3.04
N GLY A 79 -4.10 4.36 2.95
CA GLY A 79 -3.10 5.41 2.75
C GLY A 79 -2.01 5.44 3.83
N ALA A 80 -2.41 5.28 5.09
CA ALA A 80 -1.45 5.19 6.20
C ALA A 80 -0.53 3.96 6.07
N TRP A 81 -1.07 2.80 5.70
CA TRP A 81 -0.26 1.60 5.47
C TRP A 81 0.64 1.71 4.24
N THR A 82 0.17 2.32 3.15
CA THR A 82 0.96 2.57 1.93
C THR A 82 2.17 3.45 2.24
N ILE A 83 1.99 4.54 2.99
CA ILE A 83 3.10 5.41 3.44
C ILE A 83 4.10 4.60 4.29
N LYS A 84 3.61 3.81 5.26
CA LYS A 84 4.46 3.02 6.16
C LYS A 84 5.29 1.98 5.39
N ALA A 85 4.69 1.30 4.43
CA ALA A 85 5.38 0.34 3.57
C ALA A 85 6.44 1.04 2.70
N GLY A 86 6.13 2.23 2.17
CA GLY A 86 7.07 3.07 1.41
C GLY A 86 8.30 3.46 2.22
N GLY A 87 8.15 3.71 3.52
CA GLY A 87 9.28 3.95 4.42
C GLY A 87 10.26 2.77 4.52
N SER A 88 9.76 1.54 4.37
CA SER A 88 10.62 0.34 4.37
C SER A 88 11.31 0.10 3.03
N VAL A 89 10.66 0.48 1.92
CA VAL A 89 11.33 0.52 0.61
C VAL A 89 12.42 1.60 0.61
N ARG A 90 12.16 2.76 1.22
CA ARG A 90 13.17 3.83 1.35
C ARG A 90 14.39 3.39 2.15
N ALA A 91 14.21 2.51 3.14
CA ALA A 91 15.31 2.01 3.96
C ALA A 91 16.40 1.35 3.12
N ILE A 92 16.03 0.60 2.07
CA ILE A 92 16.96 -0.06 1.12
C ILE A 92 17.97 0.93 0.54
N VAL A 93 17.56 2.18 0.30
CA VAL A 93 18.42 3.21 -0.32
C VAL A 93 19.31 3.93 0.70
N THR A 94 18.96 3.87 1.99
CA THR A 94 19.60 4.68 3.04
C THR A 94 20.48 3.88 3.98
N THR A 95 20.54 2.57 3.80
CA THR A 95 21.36 1.62 4.58
C THR A 95 22.24 0.85 3.62
N GLU A 96 23.52 0.68 3.95
CA GLU A 96 24.48 -0.08 3.14
C GLU A 96 24.93 -1.33 3.91
N GLY A 97 25.30 -2.39 3.18
CA GLY A 97 25.89 -3.61 3.72
C GLY A 97 24.91 -4.73 4.06
N ASP A 98 23.62 -4.60 3.72
CA ASP A 98 22.59 -5.63 3.94
C ASP A 98 21.33 -5.46 3.06
N ASP A 99 21.53 -5.06 1.81
CA ASP A 99 20.49 -4.63 0.88
C ASP A 99 19.40 -5.68 0.62
N VAL A 100 19.80 -6.95 0.49
CA VAL A 100 18.86 -8.07 0.27
C VAL A 100 17.96 -8.29 1.49
N ARG A 101 18.45 -8.14 2.72
CA ARG A 101 17.59 -8.23 3.91
C ARG A 101 16.57 -7.09 3.90
N HIS A 102 17.01 -5.86 3.63
CA HIS A 102 16.11 -4.71 3.54
C HIS A 102 15.05 -4.88 2.44
N LEU A 103 15.44 -5.44 1.29
CA LEU A 103 14.49 -5.81 0.22
C LEU A 103 13.46 -6.84 0.72
N MET A 104 13.90 -7.93 1.33
CA MET A 104 13.00 -8.98 1.79
C MET A 104 12.04 -8.48 2.88
N GLU A 105 12.50 -7.63 3.80
CA GLU A 105 11.67 -6.96 4.79
C GLU A 105 10.62 -6.04 4.14
N ALA A 106 11.01 -5.28 3.11
CA ALA A 106 10.09 -4.43 2.37
C ALA A 106 9.04 -5.26 1.59
N MET A 107 9.46 -6.34 0.94
CA MET A 107 8.59 -7.26 0.20
C MET A 107 7.60 -7.97 1.14
N GLU A 108 8.01 -8.35 2.35
CA GLU A 108 7.09 -8.92 3.34
C GLU A 108 6.01 -7.91 3.76
N LYS A 109 6.40 -6.64 3.97
CA LYS A 109 5.44 -5.56 4.29
C LYS A 109 4.48 -5.30 3.12
N LEU A 110 4.97 -5.29 1.88
CA LEU A 110 4.13 -5.17 0.69
C LEU A 110 3.18 -6.36 0.56
N LYS A 111 3.64 -7.59 0.77
CA LYS A 111 2.79 -8.79 0.76
C LYS A 111 1.64 -8.67 1.78
N LYS A 112 1.95 -8.24 3.01
CA LYS A 112 0.93 -8.02 4.05
C LYS A 112 -0.06 -6.92 3.66
N LEU A 113 0.43 -5.82 3.09
CA LEU A 113 -0.42 -4.73 2.57
C LEU A 113 -1.39 -5.23 1.51
N PHE A 114 -0.90 -5.91 0.46
CA PHE A 114 -1.74 -6.42 -0.63
C PHE A 114 -2.72 -7.49 -0.16
N PHE A 115 -2.32 -8.37 0.76
CA PHE A 115 -3.24 -9.34 1.35
C PHE A 115 -4.40 -8.65 2.07
N LEU A 116 -4.08 -7.68 2.93
CA LEU A 116 -5.08 -6.97 3.72
C LEU A 116 -6.00 -6.13 2.82
N GLN A 117 -5.45 -5.47 1.80
CA GLN A 117 -6.20 -4.73 0.80
C GLN A 117 -7.14 -5.65 0.01
N GLY A 118 -6.65 -6.82 -0.43
CA GLY A 118 -7.47 -7.82 -1.12
C GLY A 118 -8.63 -8.31 -0.25
N LEU A 119 -8.37 -8.62 1.02
CA LEU A 119 -9.41 -9.05 1.97
C LEU A 119 -10.48 -7.96 2.17
N VAL A 120 -10.04 -6.73 2.37
CA VAL A 120 -10.91 -5.57 2.54
C VAL A 120 -11.79 -5.33 1.32
N PHE A 121 -11.22 -5.38 0.10
CA PHE A 121 -11.99 -5.23 -1.12
C PHE A 121 -13.01 -6.36 -1.30
N LEU A 122 -12.65 -7.61 -0.99
CA LEU A 122 -13.61 -8.72 -1.00
C LEU A 122 -14.78 -8.49 -0.05
N ILE A 123 -14.53 -8.02 1.17
CA ILE A 123 -15.58 -7.69 2.14
C ILE A 123 -16.47 -6.56 1.62
N LEU A 124 -15.88 -5.48 1.11
CA LEU A 124 -16.63 -4.34 0.59
C LEU A 124 -17.49 -4.72 -0.64
N ILE A 125 -16.96 -5.56 -1.53
CA ILE A 125 -17.72 -6.10 -2.66
C ILE A 125 -18.90 -6.94 -2.16
N ALA A 126 -18.66 -7.87 -1.22
CA ALA A 126 -19.71 -8.71 -0.66
C ALA A 126 -20.84 -7.87 0.00
N LEU A 127 -20.47 -6.87 0.82
CA LEU A 127 -21.42 -5.96 1.44
C LEU A 127 -22.22 -5.14 0.41
N THR A 128 -21.54 -4.66 -0.63
CA THR A 128 -22.18 -3.91 -1.72
C THR A 128 -23.21 -4.77 -2.46
N VAL A 129 -22.85 -6.03 -2.77
CA VAL A 129 -23.75 -6.99 -3.42
C VAL A 129 -24.97 -7.28 -2.55
N VAL A 130 -24.77 -7.57 -1.25
CA VAL A 130 -25.87 -7.82 -0.32
C VAL A 130 -26.79 -6.59 -0.19
N SER A 131 -26.22 -5.39 -0.09
CA SER A 131 -26.98 -4.15 -0.02
C SER A 131 -27.78 -3.87 -1.29
N PHE A 132 -27.25 -4.22 -2.46
CA PHE A 132 -27.95 -4.06 -3.73
C PHE A 132 -29.20 -4.95 -3.80
N PHE A 133 -29.09 -6.23 -3.43
CA PHE A 133 -30.23 -7.15 -3.46
C PHE A 133 -31.29 -6.81 -2.40
N THR A 134 -30.87 -6.42 -1.20
CA THR A 134 -31.81 -6.05 -0.12
C THR A 134 -32.49 -4.70 -0.37
N GLY A 135 -31.75 -3.71 -0.88
CA GLY A 135 -32.28 -2.39 -1.25
C GLY A 135 -33.14 -2.42 -2.51
N GLY A 136 -32.73 -3.14 -3.55
CA GLY A 136 -33.46 -3.28 -4.81
C GLY A 136 -34.76 -4.08 -4.67
N LEU A 137 -34.78 -5.12 -3.83
CA LEU A 137 -35.99 -5.90 -3.54
C LEU A 137 -37.04 -5.07 -2.77
N SER A 138 -36.60 -4.11 -1.95
CA SER A 138 -37.49 -3.22 -1.19
C SER A 138 -38.14 -2.11 -2.03
N ALA A 139 -37.60 -1.83 -3.21
CA ALA A 139 -38.09 -0.81 -4.15
C ALA A 139 -38.98 -1.41 -5.27
N ALA A 140 -39.14 -2.73 -5.32
CA ALA A 140 -40.06 -3.36 -6.27
C ALA A 140 -41.51 -2.95 -5.95
N PRO A 141 -42.28 -2.46 -6.95
CA PRO A 141 -43.68 -2.12 -6.73
C PRO A 141 -44.42 -3.35 -6.24
N LYS A 142 -45.12 -3.23 -5.10
CA LYS A 142 -46.02 -4.28 -4.62
C LYS A 142 -47.11 -4.44 -5.67
N ILE A 143 -47.09 -5.55 -6.39
CA ILE A 143 -48.17 -5.91 -7.32
C ILE A 143 -49.41 -6.16 -6.45
N PRO A 144 -50.53 -5.46 -6.70
CA PRO A 144 -51.76 -5.60 -5.92
C PRO A 144 -52.37 -7.01 -6.03
#